data_AF-A0A497SCJ5-F1
#
_entry.id   AF-A0A497SCJ5-F1
#
_cell.length_a   1.000
_cell.length_b   1.000
_cell.length_c   1.000
_cell.angle_alpha   90.00
_cell.angle_beta   90.00
_cell.angle_gamma   90.00
#
_symmetry.space_group_name_H-M   'P 1'
#
loop_
_entity.id
_entity.type
_entity.pdbx_description
1 polymer ?
#
loop_
_entity_poly.entity_id
_entity_poly.type
_entity_poly.pdbx_seq_one_letter_code
_entity_poly.pdbx_strand_id
1 'polypeptide(L)'
;MENKLKIGLLILMFLITNSFVYAQAIGSEATTIMNAMACLMCRIMQIIYFIIAFVATLMIIFAGIKWITSADDPSARAAAKTQVFHILIGLMIVLLAAYLVSFVVVAAFLGGRGMQILNPVDLLISGCEEICTIPT
;
A
#
# COMPACT_ATOMS: atom_id res chain seq x y z
N MET A 1 50.21 9.77 -9.97
CA MET A 1 48.84 9.50 -10.45
C MET A 1 48.19 8.28 -9.77
N GLU A 2 48.98 7.41 -9.10
CA GLU A 2 48.50 6.15 -8.49
C GLU A 2 47.49 6.34 -7.33
N ASN A 3 47.56 7.43 -6.56
CA ASN A 3 46.65 7.65 -5.44
C ASN A 3 45.22 8.01 -5.89
N LYS A 4 45.06 8.64 -7.06
CA LYS A 4 43.74 8.97 -7.61
C LYS A 4 42.97 7.72 -8.03
N LEU A 5 43.68 6.68 -8.51
CA LEU A 5 43.11 5.38 -8.86
C LEU A 5 42.72 4.57 -7.62
N LYS A 6 43.56 4.56 -6.57
CA LYS A 6 43.25 3.87 -5.29
C LYS A 6 42.04 4.47 -4.58
N ILE A 7 41.90 5.81 -4.60
CA ILE A 7 40.74 6.50 -4.03
C ILE A 7 39.46 6.16 -4.81
N GLY A 8 39.52 6.10 -6.15
CA GLY A 8 38.39 5.67 -6.98
C GLY A 8 37.97 4.23 -6.70
N LEU A 9 38.92 3.32 -6.50
CA LEU A 9 38.67 1.92 -6.16
C LEU A 9 37.99 1.77 -4.79
N LEU A 10 38.41 2.56 -3.80
CA LEU A 10 37.81 2.57 -2.45
C LEU A 10 36.36 3.08 -2.45
N ILE A 11 36.06 4.10 -3.25
CA ILE A 11 34.69 4.64 -3.38
C ILE A 11 33.77 3.62 -4.07
N LEU A 12 34.28 2.87 -5.06
CA LEU A 12 33.53 1.80 -5.71
C LEU A 12 33.21 0.66 -4.73
N MET A 13 34.17 0.23 -3.90
CA MET A 13 33.94 -0.76 -2.84
C MET A 13 32.93 -0.28 -1.80
N PHE A 14 32.94 1.01 -1.45
CA PHE A 14 32.00 1.59 -0.50
C PHE A 14 30.56 1.62 -1.06
N LEU A 15 30.35 1.86 -2.35
CA LEU A 15 29.02 1.82 -2.97
C LEU A 15 28.46 0.40 -3.08
N ILE A 16 29.31 -0.58 -3.40
CA ILE A 16 28.87 -1.99 -3.53
C ILE A 16 28.55 -2.58 -2.14
N THR A 17 29.28 -2.20 -1.09
CA THR A 17 28.99 -2.64 0.29
C THR A 17 27.67 -2.12 0.84
N ASN A 18 27.27 -0.89 0.49
CA ASN A 18 25.92 -0.40 0.80
C ASN A 18 24.83 -1.27 0.14
N SER A 19 25.04 -1.77 -1.07
CA SER A 19 24.10 -2.68 -1.75
C SER A 19 23.95 -4.03 -1.05
N PHE A 20 25.02 -4.56 -0.44
CA PHE A 20 24.99 -5.83 0.30
C PHE A 20 24.25 -5.72 1.65
N VAL A 21 24.17 -4.52 2.25
CA VAL A 21 23.37 -4.30 3.48
C VAL A 21 21.86 -4.43 3.19
N TYR A 22 21.42 -4.17 1.95
CA TYR A 22 20.04 -4.46 1.54
C TYR A 22 19.82 -5.95 1.18
N ALA A 23 20.87 -6.77 1.18
CA ALA A 23 20.79 -8.22 0.98
C ALA A 23 20.81 -8.96 2.33
N GLN A 24 20.03 -8.48 3.30
CA GLN A 24 19.68 -9.30 4.46
C GLN A 24 18.70 -10.39 4.00
N ALA A 25 19.29 -11.55 3.68
CA ALA A 25 18.55 -12.81 3.62
C ALA A 25 17.95 -13.07 4.99
N ILE A 26 16.63 -12.99 5.08
CA ILE A 26 15.86 -13.66 6.11
C ILE A 26 16.16 -15.16 6.00
N GLY A 27 16.99 -15.67 6.90
CA GLY A 27 17.08 -17.12 7.11
C GLY A 27 15.72 -17.66 7.52
N SER A 28 15.42 -18.90 7.13
CA SER A 28 14.12 -19.59 7.21
C SER A 28 13.55 -19.79 8.62
N GLU A 29 14.21 -19.29 9.67
CA GLU A 29 13.76 -19.38 11.06
C GLU A 29 13.23 -18.04 11.60
N ALA A 30 13.57 -16.90 10.97
CA ALA A 30 13.06 -15.57 11.36
C ALA A 30 11.75 -15.19 10.63
N THR A 31 11.38 -15.93 9.58
CA THR A 31 10.17 -15.71 8.78
C THR A 31 8.89 -16.04 9.53
N THR A 32 8.92 -16.98 10.48
CA THR A 32 7.72 -17.42 11.21
C THR A 32 7.17 -16.32 12.11
N ILE A 33 8.04 -15.62 12.84
CA ILE A 33 7.64 -14.53 13.74
C ILE A 33 7.29 -13.28 12.95
N MET A 34 8.02 -13.01 11.87
CA MET A 34 7.76 -11.85 11.01
C MET A 34 6.44 -11.99 10.23
N ASN A 35 6.07 -13.20 9.82
CA ASN A 35 4.77 -13.49 9.22
C ASN A 35 3.64 -13.38 10.24
N ALA A 36 3.84 -13.82 11.49
CA ALA A 36 2.86 -13.62 12.55
C ALA A 36 2.58 -12.12 12.83
N MET A 37 3.63 -11.30 12.85
CA MET A 37 3.50 -9.85 13.00
C MET A 37 2.83 -9.21 11.77
N ALA A 38 3.22 -9.61 10.57
CA ALA A 38 2.60 -9.16 9.33
C ALA A 38 1.13 -9.57 9.23
N CYS A 39 0.75 -10.75 9.72
CA CYS A 39 -0.63 -11.23 9.78
C CYS A 39 -1.49 -10.35 10.71
N LEU A 40 -0.99 -9.98 11.89
CA LEU A 40 -1.71 -9.07 12.78
C LEU A 40 -1.88 -7.67 12.15
N MET A 41 -0.82 -7.12 11.56
CA MET A 41 -0.87 -5.84 10.84
C MET A 41 -1.86 -5.89 9.67
N CYS A 42 -1.83 -6.98 8.90
CA CYS A 42 -2.74 -7.21 7.79
C CYS A 42 -4.19 -7.23 8.27
N ARG A 43 -4.48 -7.98 9.34
CA ARG A 43 -5.84 -8.11 9.86
C ARG A 43 -6.41 -6.76 10.32
N ILE A 44 -5.57 -5.93 10.94
CA ILE A 44 -5.93 -4.56 11.32
C ILE A 44 -6.21 -3.70 10.08
N MET A 45 -5.33 -3.74 9.08
CA MET A 45 -5.51 -3.04 7.81
C MET A 45 -6.79 -3.45 7.10
N GLN A 46 -7.08 -4.76 7.02
CA GLN A 46 -8.30 -5.29 6.41
C GLN A 46 -9.56 -4.73 7.07
N ILE A 47 -9.58 -4.63 8.41
CA ILE A 47 -10.70 -4.04 9.14
C ILE A 47 -10.86 -2.55 8.80
N ILE A 48 -9.75 -1.81 8.75
CA ILE A 48 -9.78 -0.37 8.39
C ILE A 48 -10.31 -0.18 6.96
N TYR A 49 -9.85 -0.99 6.00
CA TYR A 49 -10.34 -0.93 4.63
C TYR A 49 -11.82 -1.28 4.50
N PHE A 50 -12.32 -2.23 5.29
CA PHE A 50 -13.74 -2.56 5.31
C PHE A 50 -14.60 -1.37 5.75
N ILE A 51 -14.14 -0.63 6.76
CA ILE A 51 -14.84 0.59 7.23
C ILE A 51 -14.82 1.67 6.15
N ILE A 52 -13.68 1.90 5.50
CA ILE A 52 -13.55 2.89 4.42
C ILE A 52 -14.47 2.52 3.25
N ALA A 53 -14.46 1.25 2.83
CA ALA A 53 -15.31 0.76 1.75
C ALA A 53 -16.79 0.96 2.08
N PHE A 54 -17.21 0.63 3.31
CA PHE A 54 -18.59 0.81 3.75
C PHE A 54 -19.05 2.27 3.70
N VAL A 55 -18.22 3.20 4.22
CA VAL A 55 -18.52 4.65 4.19
C VAL A 55 -18.54 5.18 2.76
N ALA A 56 -17.60 4.74 1.92
CA ALA A 56 -17.54 5.14 0.51
C ALA A 56 -18.80 4.70 -0.25
N THR A 57 -19.26 3.47 -0.05
CA THR A 57 -20.50 2.97 -0.68
C THR A 57 -21.71 3.80 -0.30
N LEU A 58 -21.87 4.16 0.99
CA LEU A 58 -23.01 4.99 1.43
C LEU A 58 -22.98 6.38 0.78
N MET A 59 -21.81 7.02 0.73
CA MET A 59 -21.63 8.33 0.07
C MET A 59 -22.00 8.29 -1.42
N ILE A 60 -21.64 7.21 -2.13
CA ILE A 60 -22.00 7.02 -3.55
C ILE A 60 -23.52 6.92 -3.72
N ILE A 61 -24.19 6.14 -2.86
CA ILE A 61 -25.65 5.96 -2.93
C ILE A 61 -26.35 7.31 -2.72
N PHE A 62 -25.98 8.08 -1.69
CA PHE A 62 -26.57 9.39 -1.44
C PHE A 62 -26.34 10.37 -2.58
N ALA A 63 -25.14 10.38 -3.16
CA ALA A 63 -24.83 11.23 -4.32
C ALA A 63 -25.65 10.83 -5.55
N GLY A 64 -25.85 9.52 -5.77
CA GLY A 64 -26.67 8.99 -6.87
C GLY A 64 -28.15 9.36 -6.74
N ILE A 65 -28.73 9.18 -5.55
CA ILE A 65 -30.13 9.55 -5.28
C ILE A 65 -30.33 11.06 -5.48
N LYS A 66 -29.44 11.89 -4.91
CA LYS A 66 -29.48 13.35 -5.07
C LYS A 66 -29.39 13.78 -6.52
N TRP A 67 -28.60 13.08 -7.34
CA TRP A 67 -28.46 13.38 -8.77
C TRP A 67 -29.77 13.14 -9.54
N ILE A 68 -30.46 12.03 -9.25
CA ILE A 68 -31.72 11.66 -9.92
C ILE A 68 -32.87 12.60 -9.49
N THR A 69 -32.95 12.97 -8.19
CA THR A 69 -34.05 13.81 -7.68
C THR A 69 -33.92 15.28 -8.05
N SER A 70 -32.75 15.75 -8.50
CA SER A 70 -32.49 17.15 -8.85
C SER A 70 -32.96 17.52 -10.28
N ALA A 71 -33.98 16.84 -10.80
CA ALA A 71 -34.38 16.87 -12.21
C ALA A 71 -34.83 18.24 -12.75
N ASP A 72 -35.12 19.23 -11.89
CA ASP A 72 -35.55 20.58 -12.29
C ASP A 72 -34.55 21.69 -11.95
N ASP A 73 -33.61 21.47 -11.02
CA ASP A 73 -32.62 22.48 -10.62
C ASP A 73 -31.24 22.18 -11.24
N PRO A 74 -30.75 22.98 -12.20
CA PRO A 74 -29.43 22.81 -12.80
C PRO A 74 -28.29 22.98 -11.77
N SER A 75 -28.48 23.78 -10.73
CA SER A 75 -27.48 23.98 -9.66
C SER A 75 -27.28 22.71 -8.85
N ALA A 76 -28.38 22.07 -8.45
CA ALA A 76 -28.35 20.83 -7.68
C ALA A 76 -27.73 19.66 -8.48
N ARG A 77 -27.95 19.62 -9.81
CA ARG A 77 -27.28 18.65 -10.69
C ARG A 77 -25.79 18.90 -10.86
N ALA A 78 -25.36 20.16 -10.94
CA ALA A 78 -23.94 20.50 -10.98
C ALA A 78 -23.24 20.11 -9.67
N ALA A 79 -23.86 20.37 -8.53
CA ALA A 79 -23.33 19.99 -7.22
C ALA A 79 -23.25 18.46 -7.02
N ALA A 80 -24.24 17.70 -7.50
CA ALA A 80 -24.18 16.24 -7.44
C ALA A 80 -23.05 15.66 -8.32
N LYS A 81 -22.81 16.25 -9.50
CA LYS A 81 -21.69 15.85 -10.38
C LYS A 81 -20.34 16.08 -9.71
N THR A 82 -20.11 17.27 -9.15
CA THR A 82 -18.84 17.56 -8.46
C THR A 82 -18.68 16.68 -7.22
N GLN A 83 -19.75 16.35 -6.51
CA GLN A 83 -19.71 15.40 -5.39
C GLN A 83 -19.26 14.00 -5.84
N VAL A 84 -19.76 13.48 -6.96
CA VAL A 84 -19.31 12.19 -7.51
C VAL A 84 -17.82 12.23 -7.91
N PHE A 85 -17.36 13.34 -8.52
CA PHE A 85 -15.94 13.51 -8.85
C PHE A 85 -15.05 13.48 -7.60
N HIS A 86 -15.46 14.11 -6.49
CA HIS A 86 -14.70 14.05 -5.24
C HIS A 86 -14.61 12.63 -4.68
N ILE A 87 -15.69 11.86 -4.76
CA ILE A 87 -15.69 10.46 -4.31
C ILE A 87 -14.74 9.62 -5.18
N LEU A 88 -14.76 9.82 -6.51
CA LEU A 88 -13.83 9.16 -7.43
C LEU A 88 -12.37 9.51 -7.15
N ILE A 89 -12.07 10.79 -6.88
CA ILE A 89 -10.72 11.23 -6.52
C ILE A 89 -10.29 10.60 -5.19
N GLY A 90 -11.17 10.53 -4.20
CA GLY A 90 -10.90 9.84 -2.93
C GLY A 90 -10.54 8.37 -3.14
N LEU A 91 -11.31 7.66 -3.98
CA LEU A 91 -11.02 6.27 -4.33
C LEU A 91 -9.67 6.13 -5.07
N MET A 92 -9.36 7.05 -5.99
CA MET A 92 -8.08 7.08 -6.69
C MET A 92 -6.89 7.28 -5.73
N ILE A 93 -7.03 8.14 -4.73
CA ILE A 93 -6.00 8.38 -3.73
C ILE A 93 -5.76 7.12 -2.88
N VAL A 94 -6.81 6.37 -2.53
CA VAL A 94 -6.66 5.10 -1.77
C VAL A 94 -5.80 4.11 -2.55
N LEU A 95 -5.97 4.01 -3.87
CA LEU A 95 -5.15 3.15 -4.75
C LEU A 95 -3.68 3.58 -4.77
N LEU A 96 -3.41 4.89 -4.80
CA LEU A 96 -2.04 5.42 -4.76
C LEU A 96 -1.39 5.27 -3.37
N ALA A 97 -2.16 5.53 -2.30
CA ALA A 97 -1.71 5.40 -0.93
C ALA A 97 -1.31 3.96 -0.59
N ALA A 98 -2.07 2.98 -1.09
CA ALA A 98 -1.76 1.56 -1.02
C ALA A 98 -0.31 1.26 -1.47
N TYR A 99 0.12 1.86 -2.57
CA TYR A 99 1.47 1.70 -3.12
C TYR A 99 2.55 2.28 -2.19
N LEU A 100 2.30 3.48 -1.64
CA LEU A 100 3.23 4.15 -0.72
C LEU A 100 3.34 3.42 0.62
N VAL A 101 2.22 2.97 1.20
CA VAL A 101 2.23 2.23 2.46
C VAL A 101 3.01 0.92 2.31
N SER A 102 2.85 0.24 1.18
CA SER A 102 3.64 -0.95 0.87
C SER A 102 5.13 -0.63 0.80
N PHE A 103 5.53 0.46 0.14
CA PHE A 103 6.92 0.89 0.14
C PHE A 103 7.44 1.16 1.55
N VAL A 104 6.69 1.87 2.40
CA VAL A 104 7.10 2.17 3.79
C VAL A 104 7.20 0.90 4.62
N VAL A 105 6.19 0.01 4.58
CA VAL A 105 6.20 -1.23 5.35
C VAL A 105 7.30 -2.18 4.87
N VAL A 106 7.47 -2.29 3.56
CA VAL A 106 8.45 -3.20 2.95
C VAL A 106 9.88 -2.68 3.12
N ALA A 107 10.10 -1.38 2.95
CA ALA A 107 11.42 -0.78 3.11
C ALA A 107 11.81 -0.68 4.58
N ALA A 108 10.87 -0.38 5.50
CA ALA A 108 11.16 -0.24 6.92
C ALA A 108 11.27 -1.58 7.67
N PHE A 109 10.51 -2.61 7.27
CA PHE A 109 10.44 -3.87 8.02
C PHE A 109 10.97 -5.11 7.27
N LEU A 110 10.93 -5.14 5.93
CA LEU A 110 11.16 -6.37 5.13
C LEU A 110 12.37 -6.28 4.17
N GLY A 111 13.23 -5.27 4.30
CA GLY A 111 14.49 -5.19 3.54
C GLY A 111 14.32 -5.12 2.02
N GLY A 112 13.21 -4.57 1.50
CA GLY A 112 13.05 -4.27 0.07
C GLY A 112 12.51 -5.41 -0.81
N ARG A 113 12.28 -6.63 -0.31
CA ARG A 113 11.69 -7.75 -1.08
C ARG A 113 10.17 -7.93 -0.92
N GLY A 114 9.56 -7.21 0.02
CA GLY A 114 8.16 -7.41 0.40
C GLY A 114 7.10 -6.88 -0.56
N MET A 115 7.45 -6.09 -1.59
CA MET A 115 6.45 -5.53 -2.53
C MET A 115 5.83 -6.62 -3.43
N GLN A 116 6.48 -7.78 -3.54
CA GLN A 116 5.93 -8.97 -4.22
C GLN A 116 5.13 -9.89 -3.29
N ILE A 117 5.18 -9.68 -1.97
CA ILE A 117 4.53 -10.54 -0.97
C ILE A 117 3.30 -9.84 -0.36
N LEU A 118 3.38 -8.52 -0.15
CA LEU A 118 2.24 -7.68 0.26
C LEU A 118 1.87 -6.75 -0.88
N ASN A 119 1.01 -7.23 -1.79
CA ASN A 119 0.32 -6.37 -2.72
C ASN A 119 -0.89 -5.74 -2.01
N PRO A 120 -0.96 -4.40 -1.94
CA PRO A 120 -2.03 -3.72 -1.23
C PRO A 120 -3.38 -3.83 -1.94
N VAL A 121 -3.40 -4.12 -3.25
CA VAL A 121 -4.65 -4.38 -3.97
C VAL A 121 -5.19 -5.77 -3.60
N ASP A 122 -4.31 -6.77 -3.44
CA ASP A 122 -4.73 -8.12 -3.01
C ASP A 122 -5.32 -8.11 -1.59
N LEU A 123 -4.82 -7.25 -0.69
CA LEU A 123 -5.45 -7.03 0.63
C LEU A 123 -6.93 -6.62 0.56
N LEU A 124 -7.34 -5.96 -0.52
CA LEU A 124 -8.72 -5.52 -0.72
C LEU A 124 -9.62 -6.61 -1.33
N ILE A 125 -9.06 -7.58 -2.07
CA ILE A 125 -9.84 -8.59 -2.83
C ILE A 125 -9.71 -10.01 -2.27
N SER A 126 -8.52 -10.42 -1.85
CA SER A 126 -8.23 -11.75 -1.30
C SER A 126 -8.05 -11.76 0.22
N GLY A 127 -7.90 -10.59 0.85
CA GLY A 127 -7.76 -10.45 2.30
C GLY A 127 -6.44 -11.04 2.83
N CYS A 128 -6.39 -11.31 4.13
CA CYS A 128 -5.15 -11.74 4.80
C CYS A 128 -4.94 -13.26 4.85
N GLU A 129 -5.75 -14.06 4.14
CA GLU A 129 -5.77 -15.53 4.28
C GLU A 129 -4.38 -16.13 4.00
N GLU A 130 -3.71 -15.76 2.90
CA GLU A 130 -2.41 -16.34 2.50
C GLU A 130 -1.23 -15.97 3.41
N ILE A 131 -1.26 -14.80 4.05
CA ILE A 131 -0.17 -14.33 4.95
C ILE A 131 -0.27 -14.96 6.34
N CYS A 132 -1.49 -15.39 6.71
CA CYS A 132 -1.79 -15.94 8.02
C CYS A 132 -1.79 -17.49 8.05
N THR A 133 -1.83 -18.16 6.88
CA THR A 133 -1.84 -19.63 6.77
C THR A 133 -0.48 -20.24 6.41
N ILE A 134 0.63 -19.57 6.67
CA ILE A 134 1.97 -20.17 6.58
C ILE A 134 2.42 -20.62 7.99
N PRO A 135 1.99 -21.79 8.49
CA PRO A 135 2.77 -22.48 9.49
C PRO A 135 3.91 -23.21 8.76
N THR A 136 5.12 -23.00 9.26
CA THR A 136 6.40 -23.65 8.91
C THR A 136 6.97 -23.33 7.55
#